data_AF-A0A520HFN1-F1
#
_entry.id   AF-A0A520HFN1-F1
#
_cell.length_a   1.000
_cell.length_b   1.000
_cell.length_c   1.000
_cell.angle_alpha   90.00
_cell.angle_beta   90.00
_cell.angle_gamma   90.00
#
_symmetry.space_group_name_H-M   'P 1'
#
loop_
_entity.id
_entity.type
_entity.pdbx_description
1 polymer ?
#
loop_
_entity_poly.entity_id
_entity_poly.type
_entity_poly.pdbx_seq_one_letter_code
_entity_poly.pdbx_strand_id
1 'polypeptide(L)'
;MVVNEVLLQGKVAGLNTVEDTKVYEFAAIDHFDIKTGNYIVNGKKLKNLSKVSTRTNFNETAFFFPQLRTDQNGEITIEFKIPESLTRFKMLGFAHTKDLRNTVVSKELITQKQFAISANTPRYFREGDTIRLNAKLNNLSGKKLKGHAALQVHDALTGKPINLLMLGRGANEMQKFALADNGGVVLQWPLVIPAGLSAVTYKVVAESGKYSDGEEMTIPVLPNSMLVTETMAINIRGNSTKTFNMDKLLQSRKSSSIRSQSYTLEFTSNPAWYAIQSLPYLMEYPFECAEQTFSRFYANSFASQIINSSPKIGEVFKQWKELDGGNALLSNLEKNQQLKSVLLEETPWIANAANESDRKKRLGVLFDLNRMSSELKRNFDKLEQMQKPNGAFPWFTG
;
A
#
# COMPACT_ATOMS: atom_id res chain seq x y z
N MET A 1 29.42 3.60 -25.71
CA MET A 1 30.23 4.22 -26.77
C MET A 1 31.13 5.25 -26.09
N VAL A 2 32.43 5.20 -26.38
CA VAL A 2 33.54 5.81 -25.62
C VAL A 2 33.36 7.33 -25.45
N VAL A 3 33.62 7.82 -24.23
CA VAL A 3 33.53 9.22 -23.79
C VAL A 3 34.96 9.69 -23.45
N ASN A 4 35.36 10.86 -23.96
CA ASN A 4 36.59 11.53 -23.54
C ASN A 4 36.31 12.49 -22.36
N GLU A 5 37.16 12.40 -21.35
CA GLU A 5 37.14 13.13 -20.08
C GLU A 5 37.66 14.57 -20.19
N VAL A 6 37.15 15.47 -19.34
CA VAL A 6 37.92 16.62 -18.81
C VAL A 6 37.59 16.78 -17.32
N LEU A 7 38.65 16.81 -16.52
CA LEU A 7 38.70 16.85 -15.05
C LEU A 7 38.62 18.28 -14.48
N LEU A 8 38.01 18.43 -13.30
CA LEU A 8 38.33 19.49 -12.33
C LEU A 8 38.40 18.90 -10.91
N GLN A 9 39.50 19.19 -10.21
CA GLN A 9 39.91 18.56 -8.95
C GLN A 9 39.50 19.38 -7.72
N GLY A 10 39.09 18.69 -6.65
CA GLY A 10 39.11 19.17 -5.27
C GLY A 10 39.59 18.05 -4.35
N LYS A 11 40.64 18.28 -3.55
CA LYS A 11 41.33 17.26 -2.73
C LYS A 11 40.86 17.28 -1.27
N VAL A 12 40.41 16.13 -0.75
CA VAL A 12 40.56 15.70 0.65
C VAL A 12 41.00 14.23 0.64
N ALA A 13 41.92 13.86 1.53
CA ALA A 13 42.66 12.60 1.49
C ALA A 13 41.76 11.35 1.47
N GLY A 14 41.87 10.57 0.39
CA GLY A 14 41.40 9.18 0.32
C GLY A 14 40.00 8.92 -0.23
N LEU A 15 39.25 9.95 -0.64
CA LEU A 15 37.96 9.77 -1.31
C LEU A 15 37.86 10.68 -2.54
N ASN A 16 37.93 10.09 -3.74
CA ASN A 16 37.57 10.77 -4.97
C ASN A 16 36.09 10.47 -5.25
N THR A 17 35.22 11.46 -5.07
CA THR A 17 33.84 11.37 -5.56
C THR A 17 33.81 11.80 -7.02
N VAL A 18 33.55 10.87 -7.93
CA VAL A 18 33.26 11.18 -9.33
C VAL A 18 31.77 11.52 -9.43
N GLU A 19 31.44 12.77 -9.71
CA GLU A 19 30.07 13.21 -9.97
C GLU A 19 29.74 13.07 -11.47
N ASP A 20 28.73 12.26 -11.79
CA ASP A 20 28.07 12.26 -13.10
C ASP A 20 26.73 13.00 -12.96
N THR A 21 26.70 14.30 -13.28
CA THR A 21 25.48 15.13 -13.21
C THR A 21 24.58 14.95 -14.44
N LYS A 22 24.41 13.71 -14.92
CA LYS A 22 23.55 13.43 -16.07
C LYS A 22 22.08 13.54 -15.71
N VAL A 23 21.39 14.39 -16.46
CA VAL A 23 19.93 14.44 -16.51
C VAL A 23 19.44 13.31 -17.42
N TYR A 24 18.72 12.35 -16.87
CA TYR A 24 18.13 11.24 -17.63
C TYR A 24 16.78 11.68 -18.22
N GLU A 25 16.70 11.77 -19.55
CA GLU A 25 15.50 12.16 -20.28
C GLU A 25 14.72 10.89 -20.69
N PHE A 26 13.46 10.75 -20.27
CA PHE A 26 12.59 9.64 -20.67
C PHE A 26 11.94 9.95 -22.02
N ALA A 27 12.22 9.15 -23.05
CA ALA A 27 11.74 9.33 -24.43
C ALA A 27 10.26 8.92 -24.63
N ALA A 28 9.54 9.64 -25.51
CA ALA A 28 8.15 9.36 -25.92
C ALA A 28 8.06 9.07 -27.44
N ILE A 29 7.21 8.11 -27.86
CA ILE A 29 7.05 7.61 -29.25
C ILE A 29 5.83 8.26 -29.96
N ASP A 30 5.93 8.53 -31.28
CA ASP A 30 5.02 9.26 -32.19
C ASP A 30 4.46 8.37 -33.33
N HIS A 31 3.14 8.47 -33.71
CA HIS A 31 2.49 8.26 -35.07
C HIS A 31 1.10 7.49 -35.10
N PHE A 32 0.10 7.83 -35.97
CA PHE A 32 -1.12 7.04 -36.33
C PHE A 32 -1.40 6.49 -37.76
N ASP A 33 -1.27 5.19 -37.99
CA ASP A 33 -1.60 4.53 -39.26
C ASP A 33 -3.01 3.89 -39.26
N ILE A 34 -3.86 4.07 -40.28
CA ILE A 34 -5.25 3.54 -40.37
C ILE A 34 -5.36 2.00 -40.14
N LYS A 35 -4.26 1.25 -40.17
CA LYS A 35 -4.18 -0.15 -39.69
C LYS A 35 -3.98 -0.34 -38.16
N THR A 36 -3.82 0.71 -37.33
CA THR A 36 -3.15 0.66 -35.97
C THR A 36 -3.84 1.36 -34.74
N GLY A 37 -5.06 1.92 -34.85
CA GLY A 37 -5.80 2.86 -33.92
C GLY A 37 -5.14 4.09 -33.17
N ASN A 38 -5.06 5.32 -33.73
CA ASN A 38 -4.63 6.67 -33.21
C ASN A 38 -5.34 7.77 -34.13
N TYR A 39 -4.94 9.06 -34.29
CA TYR A 39 -5.66 10.06 -35.17
C TYR A 39 -4.72 11.04 -35.91
N ILE A 40 -5.18 11.84 -36.92
CA ILE A 40 -4.43 12.93 -37.64
C ILE A 40 -5.24 14.24 -37.74
N VAL A 41 -4.64 15.41 -37.43
CA VAL A 41 -5.15 16.78 -37.63
C VAL A 41 -4.04 17.71 -38.17
N ASN A 42 -4.32 18.49 -39.22
CA ASN A 42 -3.35 19.30 -40.00
C ASN A 42 -2.14 18.50 -40.55
N GLY A 43 -2.34 17.22 -40.87
CA GLY A 43 -1.27 16.31 -41.29
C GLY A 43 -0.45 15.69 -40.14
N LYS A 44 -0.79 15.93 -38.86
CA LYS A 44 -0.06 15.41 -37.68
C LYS A 44 -0.95 14.69 -36.67
N LYS A 45 -0.38 13.71 -35.95
CA LYS A 45 -1.15 12.67 -35.25
C LYS A 45 -1.57 13.02 -33.80
N LEU A 46 -2.85 12.88 -33.46
CA LEU A 46 -3.40 13.02 -32.09
C LEU A 46 -3.41 11.65 -31.40
N LYS A 47 -2.83 11.57 -30.20
CA LYS A 47 -2.71 10.34 -29.42
C LYS A 47 -4.05 9.99 -28.79
N ASN A 48 -4.35 8.70 -28.72
CA ASN A 48 -5.37 8.23 -27.79
C ASN A 48 -4.78 8.40 -26.37
N LEU A 49 -5.39 9.25 -25.53
CA LEU A 49 -4.96 9.46 -24.14
C LEU A 49 -4.91 8.14 -23.34
N SER A 50 -5.62 7.09 -23.78
CA SER A 50 -5.52 5.74 -23.20
C SER A 50 -4.12 5.09 -23.34
N LYS A 51 -3.35 5.48 -24.36
CA LYS A 51 -1.98 4.98 -24.63
C LYS A 51 -0.89 5.84 -23.99
N VAL A 52 -1.24 6.91 -23.25
CA VAL A 52 -0.25 7.67 -22.49
C VAL A 52 0.26 6.79 -21.35
N SER A 53 1.57 6.57 -21.34
CA SER A 53 2.27 5.88 -20.26
C SER A 53 2.19 6.74 -19.00
N THR A 54 1.72 6.13 -17.92
CA THR A 54 1.54 6.75 -16.62
C THR A 54 2.70 6.42 -15.70
N ARG A 55 3.10 7.40 -14.91
CA ARG A 55 3.94 7.21 -13.74
C ARG A 55 3.11 6.49 -12.68
N THR A 56 3.64 5.40 -12.14
CA THR A 56 2.97 4.46 -11.22
C THR A 56 3.83 4.15 -9.99
N ASN A 57 5.15 4.31 -10.07
CA ASN A 57 6.05 4.05 -8.94
C ASN A 57 6.35 5.33 -8.16
N PHE A 58 5.58 5.58 -7.09
CA PHE A 58 5.73 6.74 -6.20
C PHE A 58 6.39 6.41 -4.86
N ASN A 59 7.17 5.34 -4.78
CA ASN A 59 7.88 4.97 -3.55
C ASN A 59 8.75 6.13 -3.05
N GLU A 60 8.57 6.50 -1.77
CA GLU A 60 9.36 7.58 -1.15
C GLU A 60 10.84 7.18 -1.01
N THR A 61 11.09 5.91 -0.71
CA THR A 61 12.44 5.33 -0.65
C THR A 61 12.82 4.71 -1.99
N ALA A 62 13.79 5.30 -2.68
CA ALA A 62 14.30 4.80 -3.95
C ALA A 62 15.08 3.47 -3.80
N PHE A 63 15.94 3.41 -2.78
CA PHE A 63 16.70 2.21 -2.43
C PHE A 63 17.10 2.25 -0.95
N PHE A 64 17.38 1.09 -0.38
CA PHE A 64 18.01 0.96 0.93
C PHE A 64 18.90 -0.28 0.93
N PHE A 65 20.22 -0.06 1.00
CA PHE A 65 21.22 -1.14 1.02
C PHE A 65 21.98 -1.10 2.36
N PRO A 66 21.59 -1.94 3.34
CA PRO A 66 22.12 -1.84 4.70
C PRO A 66 23.56 -2.35 4.83
N GLN A 67 24.01 -3.20 3.91
CA GLN A 67 25.33 -3.82 3.94
C GLN A 67 25.96 -3.76 2.56
N LEU A 68 26.83 -2.79 2.35
CA LEU A 68 27.67 -2.67 1.17
C LEU A 68 29.13 -2.83 1.60
N ARG A 69 29.92 -3.51 0.77
CA ARG A 69 31.36 -3.66 0.98
C ARG A 69 32.08 -3.03 -0.20
N THR A 70 33.16 -2.35 0.10
CA THR A 70 34.07 -1.85 -0.93
C THR A 70 34.71 -3.02 -1.66
N ASP A 71 35.01 -2.82 -2.93
CA ASP A 71 35.87 -3.72 -3.69
C ASP A 71 37.36 -3.58 -3.27
N GLN A 72 38.26 -4.20 -4.05
CA GLN A 72 39.70 -4.15 -3.81
C GLN A 72 40.30 -2.74 -3.94
N ASN A 73 39.61 -1.83 -4.64
CA ASN A 73 40.02 -0.46 -4.87
C ASN A 73 39.40 0.52 -3.86
N GLY A 74 38.53 0.04 -2.96
CA GLY A 74 37.83 0.90 -2.00
C GLY A 74 36.51 1.48 -2.53
N GLU A 75 36.01 0.98 -3.66
CA GLU A 75 34.86 1.55 -4.37
C GLU A 75 33.58 0.76 -4.13
N ILE A 76 32.43 1.44 -4.23
CA ILE A 76 31.11 0.83 -4.17
C ILE A 76 30.32 1.36 -5.36
N THR A 77 29.89 0.44 -6.24
CA THR A 77 28.97 0.76 -7.34
C THR A 77 27.56 0.33 -6.95
N ILE A 78 26.60 1.23 -7.07
CA ILE A 78 25.20 0.98 -6.75
C ILE A 78 24.37 1.25 -8.02
N GLU A 79 23.66 0.23 -8.47
CA GLU A 79 22.68 0.35 -9.55
C GLU A 79 21.28 0.15 -8.97
N PHE A 80 20.37 1.08 -9.24
CA PHE A 80 18.99 0.99 -8.81
C PHE A 80 18.06 1.68 -9.80
N LYS A 81 16.80 1.25 -9.83
CA LYS A 81 15.75 1.92 -10.59
C LYS A 81 15.16 3.04 -9.74
N ILE A 82 15.28 4.28 -10.21
CA ILE A 82 14.70 5.43 -9.52
C ILE A 82 13.15 5.39 -9.57
N PRO A 83 12.44 5.78 -8.49
CA PRO A 83 11.01 6.00 -8.54
C PRO A 83 10.63 7.10 -9.53
N GLU A 84 9.39 7.09 -9.97
CA GLU A 84 8.84 7.97 -11.00
C GLU A 84 8.28 9.29 -10.42
N SER A 85 8.48 9.50 -9.11
CA SER A 85 8.26 10.77 -8.44
C SER A 85 9.19 11.83 -9.04
N LEU A 86 8.63 12.99 -9.41
CA LEU A 86 9.38 14.13 -9.93
C LEU A 86 9.74 15.05 -8.76
N THR A 87 10.87 14.75 -8.12
CA THR A 87 11.27 15.36 -6.85
C THR A 87 12.79 15.43 -6.75
N ARG A 88 13.27 15.95 -5.62
CA ARG A 88 14.67 15.87 -5.22
C ARG A 88 14.81 14.72 -4.22
N PHE A 89 15.50 13.66 -4.64
CA PHE A 89 15.91 12.58 -3.75
C PHE A 89 17.18 12.96 -3.01
N LYS A 90 17.21 12.66 -1.71
CA LYS A 90 18.40 12.82 -0.87
C LYS A 90 18.99 11.44 -0.59
N MET A 91 20.16 11.17 -1.14
CA MET A 91 20.97 10.01 -0.78
C MET A 91 21.70 10.31 0.54
N LEU A 92 21.68 9.33 1.43
CA LEU A 92 22.39 9.31 2.69
C LEU A 92 23.20 8.02 2.75
N GLY A 93 24.47 8.13 3.05
CA GLY A 93 25.36 6.98 3.24
C GLY A 93 26.13 7.12 4.54
N PHE A 94 26.28 6.02 5.25
CA PHE A 94 27.15 5.89 6.40
C PHE A 94 28.19 4.82 6.09
N ALA A 95 29.47 5.17 6.19
CA ALA A 95 30.56 4.24 5.96
C ALA A 95 31.43 4.16 7.20
N HIS A 96 31.92 2.96 7.51
CA HIS A 96 32.87 2.75 8.58
C HIS A 96 33.92 1.69 8.23
N THR A 97 35.10 1.79 8.85
CA THR A 97 36.17 0.79 8.77
C THR A 97 36.10 -0.19 9.95
N LYS A 98 36.93 -1.24 9.91
CA LYS A 98 37.05 -2.21 11.02
C LYS A 98 37.60 -1.59 12.30
N ASP A 99 38.44 -0.55 12.17
CA ASP A 99 38.97 0.24 13.27
C ASP A 99 38.06 1.41 13.67
N LEU A 100 36.77 1.36 13.30
CA LEU A 100 35.70 2.27 13.73
C LEU A 100 35.85 3.74 13.27
N ARG A 101 36.70 4.02 12.28
CA ARG A 101 36.64 5.32 11.58
C ARG A 101 35.35 5.37 10.78
N ASN A 102 34.67 6.50 10.79
CA ASN A 102 33.39 6.66 10.11
C ASN A 102 33.29 7.96 9.33
N THR A 103 32.34 8.00 8.40
CA THR A 103 31.95 9.21 7.68
C THR A 103 30.48 9.11 7.27
N VAL A 104 29.87 10.26 7.05
CA VAL A 104 28.52 10.39 6.49
C VAL A 104 28.64 11.11 5.15
N VAL A 105 28.03 10.55 4.12
CA VAL A 105 27.92 11.17 2.80
C VAL A 105 26.46 11.55 2.55
N SER A 106 26.24 12.72 1.97
CA SER A 106 24.93 13.11 1.46
C SER A 106 25.05 13.68 0.05
N LYS A 107 24.17 13.22 -0.83
CA LYS A 107 24.09 13.69 -2.22
C LYS A 107 22.63 13.88 -2.60
N GLU A 108 22.37 14.71 -3.59
CA GLU A 108 21.02 15.00 -4.08
C GLU A 108 20.91 14.64 -5.56
N LEU A 109 19.75 14.10 -5.93
CA LEU A 109 19.41 13.73 -7.30
C LEU A 109 18.03 14.29 -7.63
N ILE A 110 17.93 15.05 -8.72
CA ILE A 110 16.67 15.70 -9.13
C ILE A 110 16.08 14.94 -10.31
N THR A 111 14.83 14.50 -10.18
CA THR A 111 14.03 13.94 -11.27
C THR A 111 13.01 14.99 -11.73
N GLN A 112 13.00 15.26 -13.04
CA GLN A 112 12.10 16.25 -13.63
C GLN A 112 11.72 15.88 -15.07
N LYS A 113 10.54 16.31 -15.50
CA LYS A 113 10.09 16.24 -16.91
C LYS A 113 9.84 17.65 -17.43
N GLN A 114 10.11 17.88 -18.71
CA GLN A 114 9.80 19.16 -19.38
C GLN A 114 8.30 19.46 -19.41
N PHE A 115 7.46 18.44 -19.29
CA PHE A 115 6.01 18.54 -19.22
C PHE A 115 5.51 17.45 -18.28
N ALA A 116 4.81 17.84 -17.23
CA ALA A 116 4.39 16.93 -16.17
C ALA A 116 3.01 17.29 -15.62
N ILE A 117 2.19 16.27 -15.34
CA ILE A 117 0.93 16.38 -14.62
C ILE A 117 1.04 15.60 -13.31
N SER A 118 0.68 16.22 -12.18
CA SER A 118 0.68 15.56 -10.87
C SER A 118 -0.63 15.85 -10.15
N ALA A 119 -1.30 14.81 -9.66
CA ALA A 119 -2.55 14.97 -8.93
C ALA A 119 -2.25 15.27 -7.46
N ASN A 120 -3.05 16.16 -6.86
CA ASN A 120 -3.05 16.38 -5.42
C ASN A 120 -4.28 15.69 -4.84
N THR A 121 -4.12 14.42 -4.50
CA THR A 121 -5.19 13.56 -4.02
C THR A 121 -5.14 13.41 -2.49
N PRO A 122 -6.30 13.27 -1.81
CA PRO A 122 -6.31 12.88 -0.41
C PRO A 122 -5.79 11.45 -0.26
N ARG A 123 -5.37 11.10 0.96
CA ARG A 123 -4.89 9.74 1.29
C ARG A 123 -5.98 8.69 1.17
N TYR A 124 -7.24 9.08 1.33
CA TYR A 124 -8.42 8.25 1.16
C TYR A 124 -9.60 9.09 0.67
N PHE A 125 -10.57 8.43 0.06
CA PHE A 125 -11.89 8.98 -0.18
C PHE A 125 -12.87 8.48 0.87
N ARG A 126 -14.00 9.17 1.05
CA ARG A 126 -15.11 8.69 1.88
C ARG A 126 -16.37 8.54 1.05
N GLU A 127 -17.13 7.48 1.31
CA GLU A 127 -18.39 7.24 0.61
C GLU A 127 -19.38 8.40 0.78
N GLY A 128 -19.93 8.88 -0.33
CA GLY A 128 -20.89 9.98 -0.37
C GLY A 128 -20.24 11.37 -0.46
N ASP A 129 -18.92 11.48 -0.31
CA ASP A 129 -18.24 12.76 -0.43
C ASP A 129 -18.29 13.29 -1.87
N THR A 130 -18.40 14.62 -1.98
CA THR A 130 -18.18 15.36 -3.23
C THR A 130 -16.87 16.12 -3.12
N ILE A 131 -15.90 15.78 -3.96
CA ILE A 131 -14.55 16.36 -3.94
C ILE A 131 -14.23 17.03 -5.26
N ARG A 132 -13.19 17.87 -5.27
CA ARG A 132 -12.56 18.36 -6.50
C ARG A 132 -11.15 17.78 -6.56
N LEU A 133 -10.95 16.78 -7.42
CA LEU A 133 -9.62 16.25 -7.68
C LEU A 133 -8.87 17.30 -8.50
N ASN A 134 -7.77 17.81 -7.94
CA ASN A 134 -6.93 18.81 -8.57
C ASN A 134 -5.69 18.14 -9.15
N ALA A 135 -5.33 18.45 -10.39
CA ALA A 135 -4.02 18.09 -10.92
C ALA A 135 -3.29 19.32 -11.44
N LYS A 136 -2.03 19.48 -11.04
CA LYS A 136 -1.16 20.56 -11.48
C LYS A 136 -0.39 20.10 -12.71
N LEU A 137 -0.50 20.88 -13.78
CA LEU A 137 0.26 20.70 -15.00
C LEU A 137 1.37 21.75 -15.05
N ASN A 138 2.61 21.32 -15.26
CA ASN A 138 3.79 22.19 -15.33
C ASN A 138 4.45 22.12 -16.71
N ASN A 139 4.97 23.25 -17.16
CA ASN A 139 5.69 23.37 -18.42
C ASN A 139 7.08 23.96 -18.21
N LEU A 140 8.10 23.16 -18.49
CA LEU A 140 9.52 23.52 -18.46
C LEU A 140 10.16 23.28 -19.85
N SER A 141 9.37 23.33 -20.92
CA SER A 141 9.83 23.02 -22.29
C SER A 141 10.48 24.19 -23.03
N GLY A 142 10.52 25.40 -22.44
CA GLY A 142 11.03 26.61 -23.09
C GLY A 142 10.06 27.24 -24.10
N LYS A 143 8.79 26.77 -24.16
CA LYS A 143 7.80 27.17 -25.18
C LYS A 143 6.39 27.18 -24.60
N LYS A 144 5.49 27.97 -25.18
CA LYS A 144 4.05 27.90 -24.86
C LYS A 144 3.46 26.57 -25.35
N LEU A 145 2.66 25.91 -24.51
CA LEU A 145 2.02 24.64 -24.81
C LEU A 145 0.50 24.77 -24.78
N LYS A 146 -0.20 24.02 -25.65
CA LYS A 146 -1.65 23.91 -25.66
C LYS A 146 -2.00 22.45 -25.92
N GLY A 147 -2.98 21.94 -25.19
CA GLY A 147 -3.24 20.51 -25.22
C GLY A 147 -4.50 20.11 -24.48
N HIS A 148 -4.60 18.81 -24.21
CA HIS A 148 -5.76 18.19 -23.58
C HIS A 148 -5.30 17.33 -22.41
N ALA A 149 -6.13 17.28 -21.38
CA ALA A 149 -5.95 16.40 -20.24
C ALA A 149 -7.25 15.68 -19.93
N ALA A 150 -7.14 14.47 -19.38
CA ALA A 150 -8.28 13.67 -18.99
C ALA A 150 -8.00 12.97 -17.66
N LEU A 151 -9.09 12.69 -16.94
CA LEU A 151 -9.11 11.85 -15.77
C LEU A 151 -9.88 10.58 -16.12
N GLN A 152 -9.31 9.43 -15.78
CA GLN A 152 -9.97 8.13 -15.85
C GLN A 152 -10.00 7.54 -14.45
N VAL A 153 -11.07 6.86 -14.10
CA VAL A 153 -11.29 6.29 -12.77
C VAL A 153 -11.82 4.87 -12.93
N HIS A 154 -11.21 3.93 -12.22
CA HIS A 154 -11.52 2.51 -12.27
C HIS A 154 -11.66 1.97 -10.86
N ASP A 155 -12.49 0.94 -10.73
CA ASP A 155 -12.57 0.16 -9.51
C ASP A 155 -11.29 -0.67 -9.41
N ALA A 156 -10.54 -0.50 -8.32
CA ALA A 156 -9.22 -1.10 -8.18
C ALA A 156 -9.26 -2.64 -8.03
N LEU A 157 -10.41 -3.21 -7.65
CA LEU A 157 -10.57 -4.65 -7.46
C LEU A 157 -10.97 -5.35 -8.76
N THR A 158 -11.88 -4.73 -9.51
CA THR A 158 -12.46 -5.32 -10.72
C THR A 158 -11.83 -4.80 -12.01
N GLY A 159 -11.07 -3.69 -11.95
CA GLY A 159 -10.53 -2.99 -13.12
C GLY A 159 -11.58 -2.33 -14.01
N LYS A 160 -12.86 -2.38 -13.62
CA LYS A 160 -13.95 -1.82 -14.42
C LYS A 160 -13.96 -0.29 -14.31
N PRO A 161 -14.22 0.44 -15.40
CA PRO A 161 -14.36 1.88 -15.34
C PRO A 161 -15.53 2.23 -14.41
N ILE A 162 -15.28 3.16 -13.48
CA ILE A 162 -16.33 3.72 -12.64
C ILE A 162 -16.85 4.95 -13.36
N ASN A 163 -18.14 5.00 -13.64
CA ASN A 163 -18.74 6.27 -14.03
C ASN A 163 -19.01 7.06 -12.75
N LEU A 164 -17.98 7.71 -12.20
CA LEU A 164 -18.19 8.64 -11.09
C LEU A 164 -19.11 9.75 -11.64
N LEU A 165 -20.19 10.03 -10.93
CA LEU A 165 -21.13 11.10 -11.30
C LEU A 165 -20.38 12.43 -11.21
N MET A 166 -19.74 12.85 -12.30
CA MET A 166 -19.31 14.23 -12.47
C MET A 166 -20.60 15.04 -12.60
N LEU A 167 -20.86 15.95 -11.68
CA LEU A 167 -22.05 16.80 -11.69
C LEU A 167 -22.23 17.50 -13.07
N GLY A 168 -23.03 16.90 -13.96
CA GLY A 168 -23.41 17.45 -15.26
C GLY A 168 -22.45 17.28 -16.44
N ARG A 169 -21.33 16.54 -16.34
CA ARG A 169 -20.38 16.27 -17.44
C ARG A 169 -20.00 14.79 -17.48
N GLY A 170 -19.52 14.24 -18.58
CA GLY A 170 -19.05 12.84 -18.60
C GLY A 170 -17.72 12.68 -17.87
N ALA A 171 -17.48 11.54 -17.20
CA ALA A 171 -16.17 11.23 -16.58
C ALA A 171 -14.98 11.23 -17.56
N ASN A 172 -15.26 11.19 -18.87
CA ASN A 172 -14.28 11.21 -19.95
C ASN A 172 -14.09 12.59 -20.62
N GLU A 173 -14.58 13.68 -20.00
CA GLU A 173 -14.45 15.00 -20.62
C GLU A 173 -13.00 15.48 -20.62
N MET A 174 -12.43 15.57 -21.82
CA MET A 174 -11.11 16.15 -22.05
C MET A 174 -11.16 17.65 -21.71
N GLN A 175 -10.34 18.07 -20.75
CA GLN A 175 -10.15 19.49 -20.45
C GLN A 175 -9.04 20.05 -21.34
N LYS A 176 -9.33 21.15 -22.04
CA LYS A 176 -8.34 21.91 -22.80
C LYS A 176 -7.52 22.76 -21.84
N PHE A 177 -6.23 22.89 -22.09
CA PHE A 177 -5.36 23.81 -21.37
C PHE A 177 -4.48 24.62 -22.31
N ALA A 178 -3.99 25.74 -21.78
CA ALA A 178 -2.91 26.52 -22.35
C ALA A 178 -1.92 26.86 -21.24
N LEU A 179 -0.63 26.68 -21.52
CA LEU A 179 0.46 26.88 -20.58
C LEU A 179 1.44 27.89 -21.18
N ALA A 180 1.79 28.90 -20.37
CA ALA A 180 2.96 29.72 -20.63
C ALA A 180 4.23 28.89 -20.49
N ASP A 181 5.33 29.38 -21.05
CA ASP A 181 6.65 28.83 -20.74
C ASP A 181 6.98 29.06 -19.26
N ASN A 182 7.64 28.09 -18.62
CA ASN A 182 7.88 28.05 -17.17
C ASN A 182 6.62 28.27 -16.31
N GLY A 183 5.44 27.99 -16.89
CA GLY A 183 4.14 28.19 -16.27
C GLY A 183 3.53 26.90 -15.74
N GLY A 184 2.50 27.06 -14.89
CA GLY A 184 1.67 25.95 -14.44
C GLY A 184 0.19 26.32 -14.46
N VAL A 185 -0.67 25.32 -14.63
CA VAL A 185 -2.12 25.45 -14.53
C VAL A 185 -2.68 24.32 -13.68
N VAL A 186 -3.77 24.59 -12.96
CA VAL A 186 -4.48 23.56 -12.19
C VAL A 186 -5.74 23.17 -12.95
N LEU A 187 -5.91 21.87 -13.17
CA LEU A 187 -7.10 21.25 -13.73
C LEU A 187 -7.91 20.63 -12.61
N GLN A 188 -9.23 20.66 -12.71
CA GLN A 188 -10.14 20.25 -11.64
C GLN A 188 -11.24 19.34 -12.16
N TRP A 189 -11.44 18.20 -11.50
CA TRP A 189 -12.54 17.28 -11.79
C TRP A 189 -13.42 17.10 -10.55
N PRO A 190 -14.70 17.51 -10.59
CA PRO A 190 -15.61 17.30 -9.48
C PRO A 190 -16.05 15.82 -9.43
N LEU A 191 -15.69 15.10 -8.37
CA LEU A 191 -16.02 13.70 -8.19
C LEU A 191 -17.05 13.52 -7.08
N VAL A 192 -18.05 12.67 -7.32
CA VAL A 192 -18.94 12.14 -6.27
C VAL A 192 -18.55 10.69 -6.03
N ILE A 193 -18.17 10.35 -4.81
CA ILE A 193 -17.70 9.01 -4.44
C ILE A 193 -18.91 8.14 -4.09
N PRO A 194 -19.26 7.12 -4.90
CA PRO A 194 -20.40 6.26 -4.60
C PRO A 194 -20.10 5.32 -3.43
N ALA A 195 -21.16 4.80 -2.81
CA ALA A 195 -21.05 3.75 -1.80
C ALA A 195 -20.71 2.39 -2.44
N GLY A 196 -20.08 1.50 -1.66
CA GLY A 196 -19.76 0.13 -2.04
C GLY A 196 -18.43 -0.05 -2.77
N LEU A 197 -17.63 1.01 -2.91
CA LEU A 197 -16.26 0.91 -3.43
C LEU A 197 -15.29 0.70 -2.26
N SER A 198 -14.31 -0.19 -2.41
CA SER A 198 -13.23 -0.33 -1.43
C SER A 198 -11.99 0.49 -1.82
N ALA A 199 -11.76 0.68 -3.11
CA ALA A 199 -10.62 1.45 -3.63
C ALA A 199 -10.87 1.91 -5.07
N VAL A 200 -10.35 3.08 -5.41
CA VAL A 200 -10.43 3.69 -6.73
C VAL A 200 -9.01 3.89 -7.28
N THR A 201 -8.76 3.39 -8.48
CA THR A 201 -7.56 3.74 -9.24
C THR A 201 -7.88 4.91 -10.15
N TYR A 202 -7.22 6.05 -9.94
CA TYR A 202 -7.29 7.17 -10.86
C TYR A 202 -6.11 7.14 -11.81
N LYS A 203 -6.33 7.61 -13.03
CA LYS A 203 -5.34 7.87 -14.06
C LYS A 203 -5.57 9.26 -14.60
N VAL A 204 -4.66 10.18 -14.30
CA VAL A 204 -4.66 11.53 -14.88
C VAL A 204 -3.61 11.59 -15.98
N VAL A 205 -3.99 12.07 -17.16
CA VAL A 205 -3.13 12.11 -18.34
C VAL A 205 -3.25 13.44 -19.04
N ALA A 206 -2.15 13.94 -19.59
CA ALA A 206 -2.10 15.16 -20.38
C ALA A 206 -1.20 15.00 -21.60
N GLU A 207 -1.57 15.66 -22.69
CA GLU A 207 -0.79 15.69 -23.92
C GLU A 207 -0.75 17.09 -24.54
N SER A 208 0.37 17.44 -25.17
CA SER A 208 0.58 18.67 -25.93
C SER A 208 1.62 18.44 -27.03
N GLY A 209 1.17 18.12 -28.24
CA GLY A 209 2.06 17.82 -29.37
C GLY A 209 2.89 16.57 -29.09
N LYS A 210 4.23 16.71 -29.07
CA LYS A 210 5.17 15.61 -28.75
C LYS A 210 5.27 15.31 -27.25
N TYR A 211 4.74 16.18 -26.39
CA TYR A 211 4.83 16.04 -24.95
C TYR A 211 3.62 15.28 -24.42
N SER A 212 3.85 14.30 -23.55
CA SER A 212 2.80 13.61 -22.81
C SER A 212 3.30 13.19 -21.43
N ASP A 213 2.42 13.30 -20.44
CA ASP A 213 2.66 12.77 -19.11
C ASP A 213 1.36 12.25 -18.51
N GLY A 214 1.50 11.31 -17.59
CA GLY A 214 0.39 10.83 -16.81
C GLY A 214 0.86 10.30 -15.47
N GLU A 215 -0.08 10.19 -14.55
CA GLU A 215 0.10 9.64 -13.23
C GLU A 215 -1.09 8.75 -12.91
N GLU A 216 -0.81 7.61 -12.29
CA GLU A 216 -1.79 6.62 -11.90
C GLU A 216 -1.52 6.13 -10.49
N MET A 217 -2.54 6.20 -9.63
CA MET A 217 -2.44 5.76 -8.24
C MET A 217 -3.78 5.25 -7.74
N THR A 218 -3.71 4.33 -6.77
CA THR A 218 -4.89 3.74 -6.12
C THR A 218 -5.12 4.39 -4.77
N ILE A 219 -6.36 4.84 -4.54
CA ILE A 219 -6.79 5.51 -3.32
C ILE A 219 -7.86 4.64 -2.64
N PRO A 220 -7.72 4.30 -1.34
CA PRO A 220 -8.75 3.60 -0.60
C PRO A 220 -10.00 4.45 -0.44
N VAL A 221 -11.17 3.79 -0.41
CA VAL A 221 -12.46 4.42 -0.14
C VAL A 221 -12.95 3.90 1.20
N LEU A 222 -13.12 4.80 2.16
CA LEU A 222 -13.61 4.49 3.50
C LEU A 222 -15.13 4.63 3.56
N PRO A 223 -15.82 3.70 4.26
CA PRO A 223 -17.25 3.81 4.46
C PRO A 223 -17.56 5.04 5.32
N ASN A 224 -18.73 5.65 5.08
CA ASN A 224 -19.25 6.69 5.96
C ASN A 224 -19.98 6.13 7.18
N SER A 225 -19.86 4.83 7.41
CA SER A 225 -20.45 4.10 8.53
C SER A 225 -19.36 3.44 9.37
N MET A 226 -19.70 3.14 10.62
CA MET A 226 -18.86 2.34 11.51
C MET A 226 -19.54 1.01 11.78
N LEU A 227 -18.75 -0.05 11.96
CA LEU A 227 -19.30 -1.33 12.37
C LEU A 227 -19.76 -1.25 13.83
N VAL A 228 -21.02 -1.57 14.07
CA VAL A 228 -21.58 -1.73 15.41
C VAL A 228 -21.90 -3.22 15.62
N THR A 229 -21.27 -3.83 16.61
CA THR A 229 -21.45 -5.25 16.93
C THR A 229 -22.21 -5.38 18.24
N GLU A 230 -23.32 -6.11 18.21
CA GLU A 230 -24.00 -6.63 19.39
C GLU A 230 -23.63 -8.11 19.55
N THR A 231 -23.27 -8.53 20.77
CA THR A 231 -22.91 -9.91 21.07
C THR A 231 -23.64 -10.37 22.31
N MET A 232 -24.16 -11.60 22.27
CA MET A 232 -24.79 -12.27 23.41
C MET A 232 -24.14 -13.64 23.59
N ALA A 233 -23.60 -13.87 24.78
CA ALA A 233 -23.11 -15.19 25.14
C ALA A 233 -24.30 -16.11 25.45
N ILE A 234 -24.38 -17.23 24.73
CA ILE A 234 -25.45 -18.23 24.88
C ILE A 234 -24.87 -19.48 25.56
N ASN A 235 -25.38 -19.79 26.76
CA ASN A 235 -25.03 -21.01 27.49
C ASN A 235 -26.26 -21.91 27.65
N ILE A 236 -26.22 -23.08 27.00
CA ILE A 236 -27.29 -24.08 27.02
C ILE A 236 -26.70 -25.40 27.53
N ARG A 237 -27.38 -26.02 28.51
CA ARG A 237 -27.05 -27.37 28.97
C ARG A 237 -27.77 -28.39 28.08
N GLY A 238 -27.23 -29.59 27.96
CA GLY A 238 -27.89 -30.69 27.24
C GLY A 238 -29.33 -30.89 27.72
N ASN A 239 -30.22 -31.27 26.79
CA ASN A 239 -31.64 -31.52 27.04
C ASN A 239 -32.43 -30.32 27.60
N SER A 240 -32.02 -29.08 27.29
CA SER A 240 -32.77 -27.88 27.64
C SER A 240 -33.11 -27.05 26.41
N THR A 241 -34.27 -26.40 26.44
CA THR A 241 -34.68 -25.40 25.46
C THR A 241 -34.67 -24.03 26.12
N LYS A 242 -34.02 -23.06 25.50
CA LYS A 242 -33.99 -21.66 25.95
C LYS A 242 -34.20 -20.74 24.76
N THR A 243 -34.96 -19.67 24.98
CA THR A 243 -35.18 -18.60 24.00
C THR A 243 -34.34 -17.39 24.38
N PHE A 244 -33.63 -16.83 23.43
CA PHE A 244 -32.80 -15.64 23.58
C PHE A 244 -33.26 -14.58 22.57
N ASN A 245 -33.47 -13.35 23.04
CA ASN A 245 -33.96 -12.25 22.22
C ASN A 245 -32.91 -11.15 22.10
N MET A 246 -32.52 -10.80 20.87
CA MET A 246 -31.63 -9.68 20.57
C MET A 246 -32.45 -8.43 20.29
N ASP A 247 -32.91 -7.75 21.34
CA ASP A 247 -33.85 -6.65 21.20
C ASP A 247 -33.31 -5.49 20.35
N LYS A 248 -32.02 -5.16 20.45
CA LYS A 248 -31.44 -4.08 19.62
C LYS A 248 -31.40 -4.48 18.14
N LEU A 249 -31.04 -5.73 17.82
CA LEU A 249 -31.15 -6.25 16.45
C LEU A 249 -32.59 -6.21 15.94
N LEU A 250 -33.59 -6.63 16.73
CA LEU A 250 -35.00 -6.58 16.32
C LEU A 250 -35.48 -5.15 16.09
N GLN A 251 -35.05 -4.21 16.93
CA GLN A 251 -35.40 -2.79 16.82
C GLN A 251 -34.59 -2.04 15.75
N SER A 252 -33.46 -2.58 15.30
CA SER A 252 -32.56 -1.93 14.32
C SER A 252 -33.25 -1.53 13.02
N ARG A 253 -34.27 -2.31 12.60
CA ARG A 253 -35.08 -2.04 11.40
C ARG A 253 -35.87 -0.73 11.47
N LYS A 254 -36.04 -0.15 12.66
CA LYS A 254 -36.69 1.15 12.84
C LYS A 254 -35.77 2.32 12.48
N SER A 255 -34.45 2.09 12.40
CA SER A 255 -33.48 3.11 11.99
C SER A 255 -33.28 3.08 10.48
N SER A 256 -33.28 4.26 9.85
CA SER A 256 -32.94 4.43 8.43
C SER A 256 -31.43 4.40 8.14
N SER A 257 -30.59 4.52 9.17
CA SER A 257 -29.13 4.55 9.03
C SER A 257 -28.46 3.20 9.28
N ILE A 258 -29.13 2.26 9.95
CA ILE A 258 -28.57 0.94 10.24
C ILE A 258 -28.72 0.03 9.02
N ARG A 259 -27.61 -0.59 8.60
CA ARG A 259 -27.59 -1.62 7.56
C ARG A 259 -27.10 -2.92 8.18
N SER A 260 -27.84 -4.00 7.99
CA SER A 260 -27.42 -5.33 8.45
C SER A 260 -26.22 -5.79 7.63
N GLN A 261 -25.09 -6.03 8.30
CA GLN A 261 -23.86 -6.49 7.65
C GLN A 261 -23.75 -8.02 7.69
N SER A 262 -23.79 -8.60 8.89
CA SER A 262 -23.69 -10.04 9.09
C SER A 262 -24.44 -10.47 10.35
N TYR A 263 -24.84 -11.74 10.37
CA TYR A 263 -25.32 -12.42 11.56
C TYR A 263 -24.51 -13.71 11.72
N THR A 264 -23.86 -13.86 12.87
CA THR A 264 -22.98 -15.00 13.14
C THR A 264 -23.45 -15.69 14.40
N LEU A 265 -23.72 -17.00 14.30
CA LEU A 265 -23.95 -17.87 15.43
C LEU A 265 -22.74 -18.80 15.55
N GLU A 266 -21.98 -18.63 16.63
CA GLU A 266 -20.85 -19.51 16.92
C GLU A 266 -21.25 -20.52 18.00
N PHE A 267 -21.17 -21.80 17.67
CA PHE A 267 -21.49 -22.89 18.59
C PHE A 267 -20.28 -23.80 18.77
N THR A 268 -19.91 -24.05 20.02
CA THR A 268 -18.88 -25.03 20.37
C THR A 268 -19.31 -25.81 21.60
N SER A 269 -18.99 -27.10 21.61
CA SER A 269 -19.10 -27.94 22.81
C SER A 269 -17.94 -27.73 23.79
N ASN A 270 -16.84 -27.12 23.33
CA ASN A 270 -15.66 -26.83 24.15
C ASN A 270 -15.25 -25.34 24.03
N PRO A 271 -15.37 -24.53 25.10
CA PRO A 271 -15.07 -23.10 25.07
C PRO A 271 -13.58 -22.80 24.85
N ALA A 272 -12.67 -23.77 25.03
CA ALA A 272 -11.25 -23.59 24.71
C ALA A 272 -11.02 -23.15 23.25
N TRP A 273 -11.94 -23.52 22.33
CA TRP A 273 -11.87 -23.10 20.94
C TRP A 273 -12.01 -21.59 20.75
N TYR A 274 -12.81 -20.90 21.57
CA TYR A 274 -12.93 -19.45 21.48
C TYR A 274 -11.62 -18.75 21.87
N ALA A 275 -10.95 -19.28 22.90
CA ALA A 275 -9.65 -18.76 23.33
C ALA A 275 -8.59 -18.95 22.24
N ILE A 276 -8.62 -20.05 21.51
CA ILE A 276 -7.70 -20.33 20.39
C ILE A 276 -7.97 -19.40 19.20
N GLN A 277 -9.24 -19.22 18.84
CA GLN A 277 -9.66 -18.42 17.68
C GLN A 277 -9.38 -16.92 17.84
N SER A 278 -9.22 -16.43 19.07
CA SER A 278 -8.90 -15.02 19.34
C SER A 278 -7.40 -14.70 19.28
N LEU A 279 -6.51 -15.70 19.38
CA LEU A 279 -5.06 -15.47 19.39
C LEU A 279 -4.47 -14.84 18.12
N PRO A 280 -4.98 -15.08 16.89
CA PRO A 280 -4.48 -14.42 15.69
C PRO A 280 -4.43 -12.89 15.79
N TYR A 281 -5.44 -12.29 16.44
CA TYR A 281 -5.49 -10.84 16.65
C TYR A 281 -4.24 -10.32 17.39
N LEU A 282 -3.76 -11.08 18.38
CA LEU A 282 -2.57 -10.75 19.16
C LEU A 282 -1.27 -11.10 18.42
N MET A 283 -1.30 -12.09 17.51
CA MET A 283 -0.12 -12.54 16.76
C MET A 283 0.23 -11.66 15.56
N GLU A 284 -0.76 -11.06 14.91
CA GLU A 284 -0.60 -10.51 13.54
C GLU A 284 -0.61 -8.99 13.45
N TYR A 285 -0.80 -8.31 14.57
CA TYR A 285 -0.73 -6.85 14.61
C TYR A 285 0.66 -6.38 14.13
N PRO A 286 0.82 -5.37 13.27
CA PRO A 286 2.05 -5.16 12.50
C PRO A 286 3.16 -4.34 13.19
N PHE A 287 2.99 -3.90 14.45
CA PHE A 287 3.94 -2.99 15.10
C PHE A 287 4.95 -3.69 16.02
N GLU A 288 6.14 -3.14 16.15
CA GLU A 288 7.28 -3.75 16.88
C GLU A 288 7.54 -3.11 18.25
N CYS A 289 6.55 -2.42 18.82
CA CYS A 289 6.65 -1.86 20.17
C CYS A 289 6.67 -2.98 21.23
N ALA A 290 7.10 -2.67 22.45
CA ALA A 290 7.22 -3.69 23.51
C ALA A 290 5.88 -4.37 23.84
N GLU A 291 4.77 -3.61 23.86
CA GLU A 291 3.42 -4.13 24.11
C GLU A 291 3.00 -5.16 23.05
N GLN A 292 3.20 -4.83 21.77
CA GLN A 292 2.82 -5.71 20.66
C GLN A 292 3.75 -6.92 20.59
N THR A 293 5.06 -6.75 20.85
CA THR A 293 6.01 -7.85 20.96
C THR A 293 5.63 -8.81 22.10
N PHE A 294 5.23 -8.27 23.25
CA PHE A 294 4.71 -9.06 24.36
C PHE A 294 3.40 -9.77 24.03
N SER A 295 2.47 -9.09 23.34
CA SER A 295 1.21 -9.69 22.89
C SER A 295 1.44 -10.92 21.99
N ARG A 296 2.39 -10.82 21.05
CA ARG A 296 2.79 -11.97 20.21
C ARG A 296 3.45 -13.07 21.02
N PHE A 297 4.34 -12.72 21.95
CA PHE A 297 4.98 -13.70 22.83
C PHE A 297 3.93 -14.46 23.66
N TYR A 298 3.02 -13.73 24.31
CA TYR A 298 1.93 -14.28 25.10
C TYR A 298 1.03 -15.20 24.27
N ALA A 299 0.59 -14.73 23.10
CA ALA A 299 -0.29 -15.50 22.22
C ALA A 299 0.37 -16.80 21.75
N ASN A 300 1.63 -16.76 21.31
CA ASN A 300 2.36 -17.95 20.89
C ASN A 300 2.64 -18.92 22.06
N SER A 301 2.85 -18.39 23.28
CA SER A 301 3.13 -19.21 24.48
C SER A 301 1.87 -19.96 24.91
N PHE A 302 0.76 -19.24 24.97
CA PHE A 302 -0.54 -19.78 25.31
C PHE A 302 -1.02 -20.80 24.24
N ALA A 303 -0.85 -20.47 22.96
CA ALA A 303 -1.08 -21.37 21.84
C ALA A 303 -0.31 -22.70 21.98
N SER A 304 1.00 -22.60 22.20
CA SER A 304 1.89 -23.76 22.36
C SER A 304 1.46 -24.61 23.56
N GLN A 305 1.09 -23.99 24.68
CA GLN A 305 0.62 -24.69 25.86
C GLN A 305 -0.69 -25.44 25.62
N ILE A 306 -1.66 -24.84 24.92
CA ILE A 306 -2.93 -25.51 24.58
C ILE A 306 -2.70 -26.73 23.69
N ILE A 307 -1.86 -26.60 22.66
CA ILE A 307 -1.58 -27.70 21.72
C ILE A 307 -0.85 -28.84 22.42
N ASN A 308 0.15 -28.52 23.26
CA ASN A 308 0.91 -29.52 24.01
C ASN A 308 0.09 -30.19 25.11
N SER A 309 -0.87 -29.48 25.72
CA SER A 309 -1.73 -30.04 26.77
C SER A 309 -2.94 -30.80 26.24
N SER A 310 -3.28 -30.69 24.95
CA SER A 310 -4.41 -31.38 24.35
C SER A 310 -4.08 -32.00 22.98
N PRO A 311 -3.71 -33.30 22.94
CA PRO A 311 -3.41 -34.00 21.69
C PRO A 311 -4.54 -33.94 20.66
N LYS A 312 -5.81 -33.97 21.12
CA LYS A 312 -7.00 -33.86 20.27
C LYS A 312 -7.08 -32.51 19.55
N ILE A 313 -6.68 -31.42 20.21
CA ILE A 313 -6.62 -30.09 19.57
C ILE A 313 -5.51 -30.08 18.52
N GLY A 314 -4.35 -30.68 18.84
CA GLY A 314 -3.23 -30.84 17.90
C GLY A 314 -3.61 -31.62 16.62
N GLU A 315 -4.43 -32.66 16.72
CA GLU A 315 -4.93 -33.42 15.56
C GLU A 315 -5.83 -32.58 14.64
N VAL A 316 -6.75 -31.79 15.21
CA VAL A 316 -7.62 -30.89 14.45
C VAL A 316 -6.81 -29.84 13.69
N PHE A 317 -5.75 -29.30 14.30
CA PHE A 317 -4.85 -28.36 13.63
C PHE A 317 -4.08 -28.98 12.47
N LYS A 318 -3.63 -30.24 12.60
CA LYS A 318 -3.00 -30.98 11.50
C LYS A 318 -3.97 -31.15 10.33
N GLN A 319 -5.21 -31.53 10.61
CA GLN A 319 -6.25 -31.64 9.58
C GLN A 319 -6.51 -30.31 8.87
N TRP A 320 -6.57 -29.19 9.60
CA TRP A 320 -6.77 -27.87 8.98
C TRP A 320 -5.60 -27.42 8.12
N LYS A 321 -4.37 -27.83 8.44
CA LYS A 321 -3.18 -27.57 7.62
C LYS A 321 -3.21 -28.34 6.29
N GLU A 322 -3.85 -29.51 6.27
CA GLU A 322 -3.89 -30.44 5.14
C GLU A 322 -5.07 -30.20 4.16
N LEU A 323 -6.01 -29.30 4.49
CA LEU A 323 -7.17 -28.92 3.66
C LEU A 323 -6.79 -28.08 2.40
N ASP A 324 -6.04 -28.66 1.47
CA ASP A 324 -5.74 -28.18 0.11
C ASP A 324 -4.47 -27.30 -0.10
N GLY A 325 -3.38 -27.99 -0.48
CA GLY A 325 -2.66 -27.73 -1.72
C GLY A 325 -1.92 -26.40 -1.94
N GLY A 326 -1.55 -25.65 -0.90
CA GLY A 326 -0.49 -24.62 -0.98
C GLY A 326 -0.76 -23.35 -1.82
N ASN A 327 -1.83 -23.28 -2.61
CA ASN A 327 -2.18 -22.06 -3.33
C ASN A 327 -2.99 -21.13 -2.42
N ALA A 328 -2.29 -20.30 -1.65
CA ALA A 328 -2.86 -19.06 -1.16
C ALA A 328 -3.13 -18.18 -2.39
N LEU A 329 -4.36 -18.21 -2.90
CA LEU A 329 -4.84 -17.18 -3.81
C LEU A 329 -4.89 -15.88 -3.02
N LEU A 330 -3.75 -15.19 -3.00
CA LEU A 330 -3.64 -13.85 -2.44
C LEU A 330 -4.70 -13.01 -3.15
N SER A 331 -5.66 -12.50 -2.39
CA SER A 331 -6.64 -11.53 -2.90
C SER A 331 -5.88 -10.41 -3.61
N ASN A 332 -6.45 -9.79 -4.65
CA ASN A 332 -5.82 -8.63 -5.29
C ASN A 332 -5.52 -7.51 -4.28
N LEU A 333 -6.24 -7.46 -3.15
CA LEU A 333 -5.95 -6.60 -2.01
C LEU A 333 -4.61 -6.93 -1.34
N GLU A 334 -4.23 -8.20 -1.25
CA GLU A 334 -2.96 -8.63 -0.64
C GLU A 334 -1.74 -8.38 -1.52
N LYS A 335 -1.93 -8.16 -2.82
CA LYS A 335 -0.85 -7.77 -3.75
C LYS A 335 -0.39 -6.34 -3.55
N ASN A 336 -1.19 -5.48 -2.91
CA ASN A 336 -0.83 -4.10 -2.59
C ASN A 336 -0.77 -3.91 -1.07
N GLN A 337 0.43 -4.10 -0.49
CA GLN A 337 0.65 -4.03 0.95
C GLN A 337 0.24 -2.68 1.57
N GLN A 338 0.42 -1.57 0.84
CA GLN A 338 0.01 -0.24 1.31
C GLN A 338 -1.51 -0.07 1.34
N LEU A 339 -2.21 -0.57 0.31
CA LEU A 339 -3.67 -0.56 0.30
C LEU A 339 -4.24 -1.47 1.39
N LYS A 340 -3.61 -2.64 1.61
CA LYS A 340 -3.97 -3.58 2.67
C LYS A 340 -3.77 -2.95 4.05
N SER A 341 -2.64 -2.29 4.32
CA SER A 341 -2.39 -1.69 5.64
C SER A 341 -3.41 -0.61 5.96
N VAL A 342 -3.68 0.32 5.02
CA VAL A 342 -4.66 1.40 5.24
C VAL A 342 -6.08 0.87 5.41
N LEU A 343 -6.50 -0.11 4.59
CA LEU A 343 -7.83 -0.71 4.74
C LEU A 343 -7.95 -1.57 6.01
N LEU A 344 -6.88 -2.22 6.46
CA LEU A 344 -6.87 -2.95 7.74
C LEU A 344 -6.87 -2.02 8.95
N GLU A 345 -6.19 -0.89 8.89
CA GLU A 345 -6.16 0.13 9.94
C GLU A 345 -7.53 0.81 10.09
N GLU A 346 -8.12 1.23 8.98
CA GLU A 346 -9.35 2.03 8.98
C GLU A 346 -10.63 1.16 9.00
N THR A 347 -10.56 -0.05 8.43
CA THR A 347 -11.71 -0.96 8.29
C THR A 347 -11.35 -2.42 8.59
N PRO A 348 -10.83 -2.75 9.78
CA PRO A 348 -10.33 -4.09 10.13
C PRO A 348 -11.36 -5.21 9.94
N TRP A 349 -12.66 -4.90 10.02
CA TRP A 349 -13.73 -5.86 9.80
C TRP A 349 -13.88 -6.33 8.35
N ILE A 350 -13.36 -5.59 7.36
CA ILE A 350 -13.36 -6.03 5.97
C ILE A 350 -12.51 -7.31 5.81
N ALA A 351 -11.46 -7.47 6.62
CA ALA A 351 -10.66 -8.71 6.64
C ALA A 351 -11.36 -9.87 7.33
N ASN A 352 -12.25 -9.60 8.29
CA ASN A 352 -13.04 -10.64 8.96
C ASN A 352 -14.15 -11.22 8.07
N ALA A 353 -14.45 -10.59 6.94
CA ALA A 353 -15.44 -11.06 5.97
C ALA A 353 -14.93 -12.21 5.07
N ALA A 354 -13.69 -12.70 5.29
CA ALA A 354 -13.15 -13.86 4.58
C ALA A 354 -13.89 -15.16 4.96
N ASN A 355 -13.88 -16.14 4.05
CA ASN A 355 -14.58 -17.42 4.19
C ASN A 355 -14.10 -18.17 5.45
N GLU A 356 -14.98 -18.92 6.12
CA GLU A 356 -14.65 -19.73 7.30
C GLU A 356 -13.48 -20.69 7.04
N SER A 357 -13.39 -21.20 5.80
CA SER A 357 -12.28 -22.03 5.32
C SER A 357 -10.94 -21.28 5.34
N ASP A 358 -10.91 -20.01 4.94
CA ASP A 358 -9.70 -19.18 4.95
C ASP A 358 -9.24 -18.91 6.39
N ARG A 359 -10.19 -18.68 7.31
CA ARG A 359 -9.90 -18.51 8.74
C ARG A 359 -9.31 -19.79 9.34
N LYS A 360 -9.89 -20.96 9.06
CA LYS A 360 -9.38 -22.26 9.51
C LYS A 360 -7.98 -22.55 8.96
N LYS A 361 -7.73 -22.23 7.69
CA LYS A 361 -6.41 -22.33 7.06
C LYS A 361 -5.38 -21.42 7.73
N ARG A 362 -5.74 -20.15 7.97
CA ARG A 362 -4.88 -19.19 8.67
C ARG A 362 -4.53 -19.67 10.07
N LEU A 363 -5.49 -20.23 10.80
CA LEU A 363 -5.24 -20.90 12.08
C LEU A 363 -4.28 -22.09 11.90
N GLY A 364 -4.50 -22.98 10.93
CA GLY A 364 -3.57 -24.09 10.66
C GLY A 364 -2.12 -23.66 10.42
N VAL A 365 -1.90 -22.53 9.72
CA VAL A 365 -0.57 -21.95 9.48
C VAL A 365 0.01 -21.25 10.71
N LEU A 366 -0.78 -20.45 11.41
CA LEU A 366 -0.34 -19.70 12.59
C LEU A 366 0.10 -20.63 13.73
N PHE A 367 -0.58 -21.77 13.86
CA PHE A 367 -0.35 -22.73 14.92
C PHE A 367 0.59 -23.89 14.52
N ASP A 368 1.50 -23.65 13.59
CA ASP A 368 2.60 -24.56 13.29
C ASP A 368 3.64 -24.53 14.43
N LEU A 369 3.87 -25.67 15.09
CA LEU A 369 4.74 -25.79 16.26
C LEU A 369 6.18 -25.30 16.03
N ASN A 370 6.75 -25.56 14.84
CA ASN A 370 8.10 -25.12 14.52
C ASN A 370 8.16 -23.61 14.36
N ARG A 371 7.16 -23.03 13.70
CA ARG A 371 7.03 -21.58 13.57
C ARG A 371 6.84 -20.94 14.94
N MET A 372 5.86 -21.39 15.74
CA MET A 372 5.57 -20.82 17.05
C MET A 372 6.77 -20.86 17.99
N SER A 373 7.55 -21.95 17.98
CA SER A 373 8.79 -22.04 18.75
C SER A 373 9.82 -20.98 18.33
N SER A 374 9.99 -20.77 17.02
CA SER A 374 10.89 -19.73 16.51
C SER A 374 10.40 -18.31 16.83
N GLU A 375 9.09 -18.08 16.76
CA GLU A 375 8.42 -16.83 17.09
C GLU A 375 8.54 -16.50 18.58
N LEU A 376 8.36 -17.50 19.45
CA LEU A 376 8.53 -17.35 20.89
C LEU A 376 9.93 -16.90 21.25
N LYS A 377 10.96 -17.61 20.76
CA LYS A 377 12.35 -17.25 21.02
C LYS A 377 12.66 -15.85 20.50
N ARG A 378 12.25 -15.54 19.26
CA ARG A 378 12.50 -14.24 18.65
C ARG A 378 11.84 -13.10 19.41
N ASN A 379 10.58 -13.25 19.82
CA ASN A 379 9.87 -12.20 20.56
C ASN A 379 10.41 -12.06 21.98
N PHE A 380 10.83 -13.15 22.63
CA PHE A 380 11.53 -13.10 23.91
C PHE A 380 12.85 -12.32 23.81
N ASP A 381 13.67 -12.61 22.81
CA ASP A 381 14.96 -11.94 22.59
C ASP A 381 14.78 -10.45 22.32
N LYS A 382 13.76 -10.09 21.54
CA LYS A 382 13.39 -8.68 21.32
C LYS A 382 13.01 -7.99 22.63
N LEU A 383 12.21 -8.63 23.48
CA LEU A 383 11.81 -8.08 24.77
C LEU A 383 13.04 -7.92 25.69
N GLU A 384 13.91 -8.93 25.76
CA GLU A 384 15.16 -8.85 26.52
C GLU A 384 16.03 -7.68 26.07
N GLN A 385 16.16 -7.47 24.76
CA GLN A 385 16.88 -6.31 24.19
C GLN A 385 16.22 -4.96 24.50
N MET A 386 14.89 -4.93 24.64
CA MET A 386 14.14 -3.72 25.00
C MET A 386 14.23 -3.40 26.49
N GLN A 387 14.53 -4.37 27.35
CA GLN A 387 14.50 -4.20 28.80
C GLN A 387 15.62 -3.28 29.27
N LYS A 388 15.25 -2.23 30.01
CA LYS A 388 16.21 -1.30 30.62
C LYS A 388 16.87 -1.92 31.86
N PRO A 389 18.03 -1.42 32.32
CA PRO A 389 18.70 -1.94 33.52
C PRO A 389 17.85 -1.91 34.80
N ASN A 390 16.86 -1.02 34.88
CA ASN A 390 15.91 -0.95 35.99
C ASN A 390 14.72 -1.91 35.84
N GLY A 391 14.73 -2.81 34.85
CA GLY A 391 13.68 -3.78 34.54
C GLY A 391 12.50 -3.23 33.73
N ALA A 392 12.46 -1.93 33.43
CA ALA A 392 11.36 -1.31 32.70
C ALA A 392 11.44 -1.56 31.18
N PHE A 393 10.28 -1.60 30.52
CA PHE A 393 10.17 -1.68 29.07
C PHE A 393 9.74 -0.34 28.48
N PRO A 394 10.41 0.16 27.43
CA PRO A 394 9.95 1.34 26.70
C PRO A 394 8.82 0.97 25.74
N TRP A 395 8.06 1.96 25.25
CA TRP A 395 7.14 1.71 24.13
C TRP A 395 7.93 1.38 22.85
N PHE A 396 8.94 2.18 22.50
CA PHE A 396 9.85 1.93 21.37
C PHE A 396 11.32 2.03 21.81
N THR A 397 12.24 1.37 21.12
CA THR A 397 13.66 1.28 21.52
C THR A 397 14.44 2.60 21.40
N GLY A 398 13.88 3.63 20.77
CA GLY A 398 14.52 4.94 20.61
C GLY A 398 15.59 4.97 19.54
#